data_AF-A7GUP6-F1
#
_entry.id   AF-A7GUP6-F1
#
_cell.length_a   1.000
_cell.length_b   1.000
_cell.length_c   1.000
_cell.angle_alpha   90.00
_cell.angle_beta   90.00
_cell.angle_gamma   90.00
#
_symmetry.space_group_name_H-M   'P 1'
#
loop_
_entity.id
_entity.type
_entity.pdbx_description
1 polymer ?
#
loop_
_entity_poly.entity_id
_entity_poly.type
_entity_poly.pdbx_seq_one_letter_code
_entity_poly.pdbx_strand_id
1 'polypeptide(L)' 'MKWLTIVGITVCVLVIALYEWSKMNHDQKKEKVAFITLTAIGYLLAILLLFFPDMLGPTQMIEKLFKPLGKMLEKK' A
#
# COMPACT_ATOMS: atom_id res chain seq x y z
N MET A 1 -6.43 12.63 -14.40
CA MET A 1 -6.86 12.48 -13.00
C MET A 1 -5.86 11.63 -12.19
N LYS A 2 -5.71 10.31 -12.44
CA LYS A 2 -4.80 9.43 -11.68
C LYS A 2 -3.34 9.92 -11.59
N TRP A 3 -2.77 10.43 -12.69
CA TRP A 3 -1.42 11.02 -12.69
C TRP A 3 -1.26 12.23 -11.76
N LEU A 4 -2.29 13.08 -11.66
CA LEU A 4 -2.29 14.21 -10.72
C LEU A 4 -2.29 13.72 -9.27
N THR A 5 -3.04 12.64 -9.00
CA THR A 5 -3.06 11.99 -7.70
C THR A 5 -1.70 11.37 -7.36
N ILE A 6 -1.02 10.72 -8.32
CA ILE A 6 0.33 10.17 -8.13
C ILE A 6 1.31 11.29 -7.78
N VAL A 7 1.30 12.39 -8.52
CA VAL A 7 2.15 13.56 -8.23
C VAL A 7 1.85 14.11 -6.83
N GLY A 8 0.57 14.23 -6.45
CA GLY A 8 0.18 14.67 -5.11
C GLY A 8 0.70 13.74 -4.00
N ILE A 9 0.57 12.42 -4.17
CA ILE A 9 1.09 11.44 -3.21
C ILE A 9 2.61 11.55 -3.11
N THR A 10 3.32 11.65 -4.23
CA THR A 10 4.79 11.82 -4.25
C THR A 10 5.21 13.08 -3.52
N VAL A 11 4.53 14.20 -3.74
CA VAL A 11 4.82 15.47 -3.05
C VAL A 11 4.59 15.32 -1.54
N CYS A 12 3.47 14.73 -1.10
CA CYS A 12 3.21 14.48 0.31
C CYS A 12 4.30 13.61 0.95
N VAL A 13 4.69 12.51 0.29
CA VAL A 13 5.76 11.62 0.77
C VAL A 13 7.09 12.34 0.86
N LEU A 14 7.44 13.18 -0.13
CA LEU A 14 8.66 13.99 -0.09
C LEU A 14 8.65 14.99 1.06
N VAL A 15 7.53 15.67 1.31
CA VAL A 15 7.41 16.62 2.43
C VAL A 15 7.58 15.91 3.78
N ILE A 16 6.91 14.77 3.97
CA ILE A 16 7.05 13.95 5.18
C ILE A 16 8.50 13.49 5.33
N ALA A 17 9.11 12.97 4.26
CA ALA A 17 10.49 12.49 4.28
C ALA A 17 11.49 13.60 4.62
N LEU A 18 11.35 14.79 4.04
CA LEU A 18 12.23 15.92 4.33
C LEU A 18 12.08 16.41 5.78
N TYR A 19 10.85 16.46 6.29
CA TYR A 19 10.59 16.86 7.68
C TYR A 19 11.17 15.86 8.67
N GLU A 20 10.89 14.56 8.48
CA GLU A 20 11.40 13.49 9.34
C GLU A 20 12.93 13.43 9.28
N TRP A 21 13.51 13.57 8.09
CA TRP A 21 14.96 13.57 7.88
C TRP A 21 15.66 14.75 8.53
N SER A 22 15.05 15.95 8.47
CA SER A 22 15.58 17.15 9.15
C SER A 22 15.53 17.02 10.67
N LYS A 23 14.58 16.24 11.20
CA LYS A 23 14.41 16.02 12.64
C LYS A 23 15.31 14.89 13.17
N MET A 24 15.71 13.94 12.32
CA MET A 24 16.50 12.78 12.73
C MET A 24 17.99 13.09 12.79
N ASN A 25 18.58 12.83 13.96
CA ASN A 25 20.02 13.00 14.17
C ASN A 25 20.84 12.05 13.28
N HIS A 26 22.05 12.47 12.92
CA HIS A 26 22.93 11.73 12.00
C HIS A 26 23.31 10.32 12.50
N ASP A 27 23.19 10.09 13.82
CA ASP A 27 23.54 8.83 14.48
C ASP A 27 22.42 7.77 14.43
N GLN A 28 21.16 8.17 14.15
CA GLN A 28 19.99 7.28 14.18
C GLN A 28 19.81 6.49 12.86
N LYS A 29 20.84 5.73 12.47
CA LYS A 29 20.86 4.97 11.20
C LYS A 29 19.77 3.90 11.13
N LYS A 30 19.43 3.25 12.26
CA LYS A 30 18.40 2.19 12.31
C LYS A 30 16.99 2.76 12.09
N GLU A 31 16.72 3.93 12.65
CA GLU A 31 15.44 4.64 12.47
C GLU A 31 15.29 5.16 11.04
N LYS A 32 16.38 5.64 10.41
CA LYS A 32 16.39 6.01 8.99
C LYS A 32 15.95 4.84 8.11
N VAL A 33 16.50 3.66 8.36
CA VAL A 33 16.13 2.45 7.59
C VAL A 33 14.67 2.07 7.82
N ALA A 34 14.19 2.10 9.07
CA ALA A 34 12.80 1.79 9.39
C ALA A 34 11.83 2.77 8.72
N PHE A 35 12.14 4.07 8.79
CA PHE A 35 11.35 5.13 8.18
C PHE A 35 11.27 4.98 6.65
N ILE A 36 12.41 4.77 5.99
CA ILE A 36 12.44 4.56 4.53
C ILE A 36 11.62 3.33 4.16
N THR A 37 11.75 2.23 4.91
CA THR A 37 11.05 0.97 4.64
C THR A 37 9.54 1.15 4.77
N LEU A 38 9.06 1.74 5.88
CA LEU A 38 7.64 2.02 6.10
C LEU A 38 7.09 2.97 5.04
N THR A 39 7.83 4.02 4.71
CA THR A 39 7.43 5.01 3.70
C THR A 39 7.33 4.37 2.32
N ALA A 40 8.30 3.53 1.94
CA ALA A 40 8.30 2.82 0.67
C ALA A 40 7.12 1.85 0.57
N ILE A 41 6.83 1.08 1.63
CA ILE A 41 5.69 0.17 1.68
C ILE A 41 4.38 0.96 1.56
N GLY A 42 4.21 2.04 2.32
CA GLY A 42 3.02 2.88 2.27
C GLY A 42 2.80 3.53 0.90
N TYR A 43 3.88 4.01 0.26
CA TYR A 43 3.84 4.57 -1.08
C TYR A 43 3.47 3.52 -2.14
N LEU A 44 4.05 2.32 -2.05
CA LEU A 44 3.70 1.20 -2.92
C LEU A 44 2.22 0.83 -2.75
N LEU A 45 1.72 0.79 -1.51
CA LEU A 45 0.32 0.50 -1.20
C LEU A 45 -0.62 1.55 -1.80
N ALA A 46 -0.26 2.84 -1.69
CA ALA A 46 -1.03 3.94 -2.24
C ALA A 46 -1.11 3.88 -3.78
N ILE A 47 0.01 3.56 -4.44
CA ILE A 47 0.02 3.30 -5.88
C ILE A 47 -0.86 2.10 -6.22
N LEU A 48 -0.73 1.01 -5.47
CA LEU A 48 -1.51 -0.21 -5.71
C LEU A 48 -3.02 0.05 -5.61
N LEU A 49 -3.48 0.81 -4.61
CA LEU A 49 -4.87 1.24 -4.48
C LEU A 49 -5.33 2.13 -5.64
N LEU A 50 -4.45 2.96 -6.20
CA LEU A 50 -4.81 3.85 -7.31
C LEU A 50 -5.04 3.07 -8.62
N PHE A 51 -4.26 2.01 -8.83
CA PHE A 51 -4.39 1.12 -10.00
C PHE A 51 -5.47 0.06 -9.80
N PHE A 52 -5.62 -0.46 -8.57
CA PHE A 52 -6.64 -1.41 -8.15
C PHE A 52 -7.55 -0.79 -7.06
N PRO A 53 -8.40 0.19 -7.42
CA PRO A 53 -9.32 0.81 -6.48
C PRO A 53 -10.35 -0.19 -5.95
N ASP A 54 -10.77 -1.12 -6.82
CA ASP A 54 -11.62 -2.27 -6.48
C ASP A 54 -10.76 -3.51 -6.17
N MET A 55 -9.74 -3.34 -5.33
CA MET A 55 -9.00 -4.49 -4.80
C MET A 55 -10.05 -5.41 -4.15
N LEU A 56 -10.30 -6.57 -4.79
CA LEU A 56 -11.33 -7.53 -4.37
C LEU A 56 -11.23 -7.68 -2.87
N GLY A 57 -12.24 -7.20 -2.14
CA GLY A 57 -12.17 -7.19 -0.68
C GLY A 57 -11.88 -8.59 -0.14
N PRO A 58 -11.39 -8.74 1.09
CA PRO A 58 -11.11 -10.06 1.68
C PRO A 58 -12.29 -11.02 1.53
N THR A 59 -13.52 -10.48 1.58
CA THR A 59 -14.76 -11.20 1.28
C THR A 59 -14.82 -11.76 -0.15
N GLN A 60 -14.48 -10.97 -1.17
CA GLN A 60 -14.47 -11.41 -2.57
C GLN A 60 -13.30 -12.36 -2.89
N MET A 61 -12.17 -12.25 -2.18
CA MET A 61 -11.10 -13.24 -2.26
C MET A 61 -11.54 -14.58 -1.68
N ILE A 62 -12.17 -14.58 -0.50
CA ILE A 62 -12.76 -15.79 0.10
C ILE A 62 -13.81 -16.37 -0.84
N GLU A 63 -14.69 -15.54 -1.39
CA GLU A 63 -15.72 -15.99 -2.32
C GLU A 63 -15.10 -16.63 -3.57
N LYS A 64 -14.06 -16.06 -4.18
CA LYS A 64 -13.34 -16.69 -5.30
C LYS A 64 -12.66 -18.01 -4.94
N LEU A 65 -12.12 -18.12 -3.72
CA LEU A 65 -11.43 -19.32 -3.25
C LEU A 65 -12.42 -20.46 -2.95
N PHE A 66 -13.58 -20.14 -2.37
CA PHE A 66 -14.56 -21.12 -1.89
C PHE A 66 -15.69 -21.41 -2.90
N LYS A 67 -15.96 -20.54 -3.88
CA LYS A 67 -16.93 -20.78 -4.95
C LYS A 67 -16.72 -22.08 -5.75
N PRO A 68 -15.49 -22.52 -6.09
CA PRO A 68 -15.31 -23.83 -6.72
C PRO A 68 -15.62 -24.99 -5.77
N LEU A 69 -15.36 -24.85 -4.46
CA LEU A 69 -15.70 -25.86 -3.46
C LEU A 69 -17.21 -25.97 -3.25
N GLY A 70 -17.92 -24.83 -3.22
CA GLY A 70 -19.39 -24.79 -3.14
C GLY A 70 -20.06 -25.51 -4.31
N LYS A 71 -19.62 -25.24 -5.55
CA LYS A 71 -20.12 -25.93 -6.74
C LYS A 71 -19.86 -27.45 -6.74
N MET A 72 -18.81 -27.89 -6.05
CA MET A 72 -18.49 -29.32 -5.94
C MET A 72 -19.41 -30.03 -4.93
N LEU A 73 -19.88 -29.31 -3.90
CA LEU A 73 -20.83 -29.80 -2.90
C LEU A 73 -22.29 -29.71 -3.36
N GLU A 74 -22.67 -28.71 -4.15
CA GLU A 74 -24.02 -28.57 -4.72
C GLU A 74 -24.32 -29.58 -5.83
N LYS A 75 -23.30 -30.23 -6.39
CA LYS A 75 -23.43 -31.22 -7.48
C LYS A 75 -23.68 -32.66 -6.96
N LYS A 76 -23.97 -32.83 -5.67
CA LYS A 76 -24.28 -34.12 -5.04
C LYS A 76 -25.68 -34.08 -4.44
#